data_AF-A0A1F5IPS7-F1
#
_entry.id   AF-A0A1F5IPS7-F1
#
_cell.length_a   1.000
_cell.length_b   1.000
_cell.length_c   1.000
_cell.angle_alpha   90.00
_cell.angle_beta   90.00
_cell.angle_gamma   90.00
#
_symmetry.space_group_name_H-M   'P 1'
#
loop_
_entity.id
_entity.type
_entity.pdbx_description
1 polymer ?
#
loop_
_entity_poly.entity_id
_entity_poly.type
_entity_poly.pdbx_seq_one_letter_code
_entity_poly.pdbx_strand_id
1 'polypeptide(L)'
;MSIALWGVSHAGIANAAMIRAIGSLFTHSYEDSFGLGLTVHFIVGIILAFVYVALISLLEPVSLAGAIAYGGMIGFAHGVAFGFTLVVAVAEHHPLERFRKAGLEVATAHLIGHVIYGVLVGLVVGLTGVRFFG
;
A
#
# COMPACT_ATOMS: atom_id res chain seq x y z
N MET A 1 -1.18 1.14 -5.80
CA MET A 1 -0.99 -0.25 -5.30
C MET A 1 -2.03 -1.24 -5.83
N SER A 2 -3.33 -0.94 -5.83
CA SER A 2 -4.38 -1.89 -6.26
C SER A 2 -4.22 -2.43 -7.70
N ILE A 3 -3.64 -1.66 -8.62
CA ILE A 3 -3.32 -2.11 -9.99
C ILE A 3 -2.25 -3.20 -10.01
N ALA A 4 -1.19 -3.08 -9.19
CA ALA A 4 -0.12 -4.08 -9.14
C ALA A 4 -0.64 -5.43 -8.63
N LEU A 5 -1.46 -5.39 -7.58
CA LEU A 5 -2.10 -6.57 -7.00
C LEU A 5 -3.18 -7.15 -7.91
N TRP A 6 -3.93 -6.29 -8.63
CA TRP A 6 -4.84 -6.74 -9.69
C TRP A 6 -4.08 -7.50 -10.79
N GLY A 7 -2.90 -7.03 -11.20
CA GLY A 7 -2.07 -7.70 -12.19
C GLY A 7 -1.69 -9.13 -11.79
N VAL A 8 -1.24 -9.33 -10.55
CA VAL A 8 -0.92 -10.66 -10.00
C VAL A 8 -2.16 -11.56 -9.95
N SER A 9 -3.31 -10.99 -9.57
CA SER A 9 -4.57 -11.74 -9.54
C SER A 9 -5.08 -12.10 -10.93
N HIS A 10 -4.93 -11.21 -11.90
CA HIS A 10 -5.37 -11.44 -13.28
C HIS A 10 -4.47 -12.46 -14.01
N ALA A 11 -3.18 -12.47 -13.67
CA ALA A 11 -2.23 -13.48 -14.15
C ALA A 11 -2.44 -14.88 -13.52
N GLY A 12 -3.38 -15.03 -12.58
CA GLY A 12 -3.65 -16.31 -11.90
C GLY A 12 -2.56 -16.75 -10.92
N ILE A 13 -1.61 -15.87 -10.59
CA ILE A 13 -0.46 -16.19 -9.75
C ILE A 13 -0.89 -16.32 -8.28
N ALA A 14 -1.68 -15.37 -7.77
CA ALA A 14 -2.21 -15.39 -6.42
C ALA A 14 -3.53 -14.60 -6.31
N ASN A 15 -4.41 -14.96 -5.38
CA ASN A 15 -5.61 -14.16 -5.10
C ASN A 15 -5.25 -12.90 -4.30
N ALA A 16 -4.85 -11.87 -5.03
CA ALA A 16 -4.38 -10.59 -4.51
C ALA A 16 -5.47 -9.52 -4.55
N ALA A 17 -6.75 -9.89 -4.42
CA ALA A 17 -7.87 -8.95 -4.41
C ALA A 17 -7.93 -8.14 -3.09
N MET A 18 -6.94 -7.27 -2.88
CA MET A 18 -6.67 -6.54 -1.63
C MET A 18 -7.87 -5.77 -1.10
N ILE A 19 -8.62 -5.11 -1.99
CA ILE A 19 -9.83 -4.37 -1.61
C ILE A 19 -10.84 -5.32 -0.95
N ARG A 20 -11.08 -6.49 -1.55
CA ARG A 20 -11.99 -7.49 -0.99
C ARG A 20 -11.41 -8.18 0.24
N ALA A 21 -10.10 -8.41 0.28
CA ALA A 21 -9.42 -8.93 1.47
C ALA A 21 -9.67 -8.01 2.67
N ILE A 22 -9.36 -6.70 2.55
CA ILE A 22 -9.58 -5.71 3.60
C ILE A 22 -11.05 -5.67 4.03
N GLY A 23 -11.99 -5.58 3.08
CA GLY A 23 -13.41 -5.49 3.42
C GLY A 23 -13.93 -6.75 4.12
N SER A 24 -13.47 -7.94 3.69
CA SER A 24 -13.93 -9.20 4.25
C SER A 24 -13.35 -9.52 5.63
N LEU A 25 -12.31 -8.81 6.09
CA LEU A 25 -11.92 -8.79 7.51
C LEU A 25 -13.05 -8.32 8.42
N PHE A 26 -13.96 -7.48 7.92
CA PHE A 26 -15.08 -6.92 8.68
C PHE A 26 -16.41 -7.56 8.30
N THR A 27 -16.65 -7.78 7.01
CA THR A 27 -17.95 -8.32 6.54
C THR A 27 -18.04 -9.84 6.63
N HIS A 28 -16.90 -10.54 6.76
CA HIS A 28 -16.82 -12.01 6.70
C HIS A 28 -17.45 -12.61 5.42
N SER A 29 -17.65 -11.79 4.37
CA SER A 29 -18.29 -12.13 3.11
C SER A 29 -17.45 -11.58 1.95
N TYR A 30 -17.18 -12.40 0.93
CA TYR A 30 -16.40 -11.95 -0.22
C TYR A 30 -17.24 -11.02 -1.10
N GLU A 31 -18.52 -11.33 -1.27
CA GLU A 31 -19.48 -10.68 -2.14
C GLU A 31 -19.73 -9.24 -1.66
N ASP A 32 -19.95 -9.06 -0.36
CA ASP A 32 -20.29 -7.78 0.28
C ASP A 32 -19.06 -6.95 0.69
N SER A 33 -17.85 -7.50 0.56
CA SER A 33 -16.62 -6.84 1.05
C SER A 33 -16.17 -5.63 0.23
N PHE A 34 -16.55 -5.53 -1.04
CA PHE A 34 -15.90 -4.58 -1.95
C PHE A 34 -16.08 -3.12 -1.54
N GLY A 35 -17.31 -2.70 -1.23
CA GLY A 35 -17.61 -1.30 -0.90
C GLY A 35 -16.92 -0.83 0.38
N LEU A 36 -16.97 -1.65 1.44
CA LEU A 36 -16.31 -1.35 2.70
C LEU A 36 -14.78 -1.35 2.54
N GLY A 37 -14.24 -2.37 1.87
CA GLY A 37 -12.81 -2.47 1.63
C GLY A 37 -12.25 -1.31 0.81
N LEU A 38 -12.99 -0.83 -0.19
CA LEU A 38 -12.59 0.32 -0.99
C LEU A 38 -12.55 1.59 -0.14
N THR A 39 -13.58 1.80 0.66
CA THR A 39 -13.67 2.94 1.58
C THR A 39 -12.51 2.95 2.56
N VAL A 40 -12.25 1.82 3.23
CA VAL A 40 -11.14 1.69 4.19
C VAL A 40 -9.80 1.90 3.50
N HIS A 41 -9.54 1.23 2.38
CA HIS A 41 -8.27 1.35 1.66
C HIS A 41 -8.00 2.78 1.18
N PHE A 42 -9.04 3.47 0.70
CA PHE A 42 -8.93 4.85 0.23
C PHE A 42 -8.64 5.82 1.38
N ILE A 43 -9.39 5.74 2.49
CA ILE A 43 -9.19 6.59 3.66
C ILE A 43 -7.79 6.39 4.25
N VAL A 44 -7.39 5.12 4.45
CA VAL A 44 -6.04 4.79 4.95
C VAL A 44 -4.97 5.29 3.99
N GLY A 45 -5.19 5.16 2.68
CA GLY A 45 -4.30 5.71 1.66
C GLY A 45 -4.13 7.23 1.78
N ILE A 46 -5.20 8.00 2.02
CA ILE A 46 -5.11 9.45 2.23
C ILE A 46 -4.30 9.77 3.49
N ILE A 47 -4.59 9.09 4.61
CA ILE A 47 -3.88 9.29 5.87
C ILE A 47 -2.38 9.00 5.70
N LEU A 48 -2.04 7.90 5.01
CA LEU A 48 -0.65 7.53 4.74
C LEU A 48 0.06 8.49 3.79
N ALA A 49 -0.63 9.11 2.82
CA ALA A 49 -0.04 10.19 2.02
C ALA A 49 0.45 11.32 2.91
N PHE A 50 -0.35 11.75 3.89
CA PHE A 50 0.07 12.81 4.81
C PHE A 50 1.23 12.39 5.70
N VAL A 51 1.26 11.13 6.15
CA VAL A 51 2.43 10.58 6.87
C VAL A 51 3.67 10.60 5.98
N TYR A 52 3.56 10.25 4.70
CA TYR A 52 4.68 10.30 3.76
C TYR A 52 5.17 11.74 3.56
N VAL A 53 4.26 12.71 3.38
CA VAL A 53 4.61 14.13 3.29
C VAL A 53 5.32 14.60 4.56
N ALA A 54 4.84 14.21 5.75
CA ALA A 54 5.48 14.53 7.02
C ALA A 54 6.92 13.99 7.08
N LEU A 55 7.10 12.71 6.75
CA LEU A 55 8.41 12.06 6.75
C LEU A 55 9.37 12.67 5.72
N ILE A 56 8.88 12.98 4.51
CA ILE A 56 9.68 13.67 3.50
C ILE A 56 10.07 15.08 3.97
N SER A 57 9.16 15.79 4.65
CA SER A 57 9.43 17.14 5.18
C SER A 57 10.58 17.12 6.18
N LEU A 58 10.64 16.10 7.05
CA LEU A 58 11.71 15.92 8.04
C LEU A 58 13.09 15.64 7.41
N LEU A 59 13.12 15.13 6.18
CA LEU A 59 14.36 14.81 5.46
C LEU A 59 14.88 15.98 4.61
N GLU A 60 14.13 17.09 4.56
CA GLU A 60 14.50 18.34 3.89
C GLU A 60 15.11 18.15 2.48
N PRO A 61 14.41 17.51 1.53
CA PRO A 61 14.96 17.28 0.20
C PRO A 61 15.33 18.59 -0.51
N VAL A 62 16.57 18.70 -0.96
CA VAL A 62 17.09 19.89 -1.66
C VAL A 62 16.79 19.91 -3.16
N SER A 63 16.23 18.82 -3.71
CA SER A 63 15.92 18.68 -5.13
C SER A 63 14.70 17.79 -5.36
N LEU A 64 14.10 17.92 -6.55
CA LEU A 64 13.03 17.03 -7.00
C LEU A 64 13.44 15.55 -6.95
N ALA A 65 14.66 15.25 -7.41
CA ALA A 65 15.21 13.89 -7.36
C ALA A 65 15.35 13.38 -5.91
N GLY A 66 15.75 14.25 -4.97
CA GLY A 66 15.81 13.91 -3.55
C GLY A 66 14.43 13.60 -2.96
N ALA A 67 13.42 14.41 -3.28
CA ALA A 67 12.05 14.17 -2.82
C ALA A 67 11.47 12.85 -3.35
N ILE A 68 11.72 12.53 -4.63
CA ILE A 68 11.33 11.25 -5.24
C ILE A 68 12.06 10.08 -4.57
N ALA A 69 13.37 10.21 -4.34
CA ALA A 69 14.17 9.16 -3.71
C ALA A 69 13.70 8.87 -2.28
N TYR A 70 13.44 9.91 -1.46
CA TYR A 70 12.89 9.74 -0.12
C TYR A 70 11.49 9.14 -0.14
N GLY A 71 10.62 9.59 -1.04
CA GLY A 71 9.30 8.99 -1.24
C GLY A 71 9.40 7.49 -1.58
N GLY A 72 10.29 7.12 -2.50
CA GLY A 72 10.56 5.73 -2.86
C GLY A 72 11.10 4.89 -1.69
N MET A 73 12.03 5.43 -0.91
CA MET A 73 12.59 4.78 0.28
C MET A 73 11.54 4.54 1.36
N ILE A 74 10.70 5.55 1.66
CA ILE A 74 9.58 5.42 2.60
C ILE A 74 8.57 4.39 2.07
N GLY A 75 8.26 4.45 0.77
CA GLY A 75 7.43 3.46 0.08
C GLY A 75 7.97 2.04 0.22
N PHE A 76 9.27 1.84 0.02
CA PHE A 76 9.93 0.56 0.21
C PHE A 76 9.81 0.07 1.66
N ALA A 77 10.17 0.91 2.63
CA ALA A 77 10.12 0.55 4.06
C ALA A 77 8.69 0.17 4.49
N HIS A 78 7.69 0.96 4.08
CA HIS A 78 6.28 0.67 4.34
C HIS A 78 5.84 -0.64 3.68
N GLY A 79 6.20 -0.83 2.41
CA GLY A 79 5.86 -2.02 1.65
C GLY A 79 6.45 -3.30 2.24
N VAL A 80 7.67 -3.25 2.79
CA VAL A 80 8.28 -4.37 3.51
C VAL A 80 7.53 -4.65 4.81
N ALA A 81 7.27 -3.62 5.62
CA ALA A 81 6.58 -3.77 6.89
C ALA A 81 5.17 -4.39 6.73
N PHE A 82 4.38 -3.88 5.78
CA PHE A 82 3.05 -4.41 5.50
C PHE A 82 3.07 -5.71 4.70
N GLY A 83 4.04 -5.92 3.80
CA GLY A 83 4.25 -7.19 3.12
C GLY A 83 4.47 -8.34 4.12
N PHE A 84 5.29 -8.11 5.15
CA PHE A 84 5.48 -9.08 6.23
C PHE A 84 4.20 -9.30 7.03
N THR A 85 3.49 -8.23 7.38
CA THR A 85 2.20 -8.31 8.10
C THR A 85 1.17 -9.12 7.32
N LEU A 86 1.12 -8.96 5.99
CA LEU A 86 0.20 -9.72 5.13
C LEU A 86 0.49 -11.22 5.16
N VAL A 87 1.78 -11.59 5.06
CA VAL A 87 2.18 -13.02 5.01
C VAL A 87 2.06 -13.68 6.38
N VAL A 88 2.40 -12.98 7.46
CA VAL A 88 2.45 -13.59 8.81
C VAL A 88 1.14 -13.44 9.56
N ALA A 89 0.57 -12.23 9.62
CA ALA A 89 -0.61 -11.99 10.45
C ALA A 89 -1.91 -12.26 9.69
N VAL A 90 -2.00 -11.76 8.45
CA VAL A 90 -3.25 -11.83 7.68
C VAL A 90 -3.45 -13.21 7.07
N ALA A 91 -2.44 -13.79 6.40
CA ALA A 91 -2.57 -15.09 5.75
C ALA A 91 -2.97 -16.21 6.74
N GLU A 92 -2.49 -16.18 7.97
CA GLU A 92 -2.81 -17.23 8.94
C GLU A 92 -4.22 -17.10 9.54
N HIS A 93 -4.71 -15.86 9.74
CA HIS A 93 -5.91 -15.59 10.54
C HIS A 93 -7.09 -15.02 9.74
N HIS A 94 -6.94 -14.76 8.44
CA HIS A 94 -8.00 -14.16 7.63
C HIS A 94 -9.32 -14.94 7.74
N PRO A 95 -10.51 -14.33 7.89
CA PRO A 95 -11.77 -15.07 8.07
C PRO A 95 -12.13 -15.95 6.85
N LEU A 96 -11.77 -15.51 5.65
CA LEU A 96 -11.97 -16.26 4.41
C LEU A 96 -10.72 -17.06 3.98
N GLU A 97 -10.89 -18.36 3.76
CA GLU A 97 -9.80 -19.28 3.35
C GLU A 97 -9.10 -18.87 2.06
N ARG A 98 -9.82 -18.26 1.10
CA ARG A 98 -9.24 -17.83 -0.17
C ARG A 98 -8.18 -16.74 -0.04
N PHE A 99 -8.17 -16.00 1.06
CA PHE A 99 -7.15 -14.99 1.36
C PHE A 99 -6.11 -15.48 2.38
N ARG A 100 -6.32 -16.68 2.97
CA ARG A 100 -5.32 -17.33 3.83
C ARG A 100 -4.10 -17.87 3.07
N LYS A 101 -4.17 -17.89 1.74
CA LYS A 101 -3.08 -18.30 0.85
C LYS A 101 -2.30 -17.10 0.29
N ALA A 102 -2.24 -15.99 1.02
CA ALA A 102 -1.45 -14.84 0.62
C ALA A 102 0.05 -15.16 0.76
N GLY A 103 0.67 -15.55 -0.35
CA GLY A 103 2.09 -15.90 -0.42
C GLY A 103 3.02 -14.71 -0.66
N LEU A 104 4.29 -15.04 -0.92
CA LEU A 104 5.36 -14.06 -1.19
C LEU A 104 5.05 -13.20 -2.43
N GLU A 105 4.24 -13.70 -3.35
CA GLU A 105 3.81 -13.02 -4.58
C GLU A 105 2.91 -11.82 -4.24
N VAL A 106 1.98 -11.99 -3.29
CA VAL A 106 1.11 -10.91 -2.81
C VAL A 106 1.94 -9.87 -2.08
N ALA A 107 2.87 -10.31 -1.21
CA ALA A 107 3.79 -9.44 -0.50
C ALA A 107 4.67 -8.62 -1.47
N THR A 108 5.20 -9.25 -2.52
CA THR A 108 6.04 -8.61 -3.53
C THR A 108 5.26 -7.59 -4.34
N ALA A 109 4.06 -7.93 -4.80
CA ALA A 109 3.20 -6.98 -5.52
C ALA A 109 2.74 -5.82 -4.63
N HIS A 110 2.53 -6.08 -3.33
CA HIS A 110 2.22 -5.04 -2.36
C HIS A 110 3.41 -4.09 -2.17
N LEU A 111 4.63 -4.63 -2.02
CA LEU A 111 5.87 -3.86 -1.95
C LEU A 111 6.05 -2.96 -3.19
N ILE A 112 5.95 -3.53 -4.39
CA ILE A 112 6.04 -2.76 -5.65
C ILE A 112 4.99 -1.65 -5.66
N GLY A 113 3.76 -1.99 -5.26
CA GLY A 113 2.66 -1.03 -5.17
C GLY A 113 2.96 0.15 -4.24
N HIS A 114 3.63 -0.08 -3.10
CA HIS A 114 4.02 0.95 -2.14
C HIS A 114 5.25 1.76 -2.58
N VAL A 115 6.20 1.16 -3.28
CA VAL A 115 7.33 1.88 -3.89
C VAL A 115 6.80 2.87 -4.94
N ILE A 116 5.94 2.42 -5.85
CA ILE A 116 5.31 3.30 -6.85
C ILE A 116 4.53 4.42 -6.16
N TYR A 117 3.73 4.08 -5.15
CA TYR A 117 2.97 5.07 -4.39
C TYR A 117 3.88 6.12 -3.72
N GLY A 118 4.96 5.70 -3.08
CA GLY A 118 5.94 6.59 -2.46
C GLY A 118 6.63 7.49 -3.46
N VAL A 119 7.03 6.95 -4.63
CA VAL A 119 7.58 7.74 -5.74
C VAL A 119 6.59 8.82 -6.20
N LEU A 120 5.30 8.50 -6.33
CA LEU A 120 4.27 9.47 -6.72
C LEU A 120 4.07 10.56 -5.65
N VAL A 121 4.05 10.20 -4.37
CA VAL A 121 3.97 11.20 -3.28
C VAL A 121 5.21 12.10 -3.29
N GLY A 122 6.41 11.52 -3.42
CA GLY A 122 7.67 12.26 -3.52
C GLY A 122 7.72 13.19 -4.73
N LEU A 123 7.19 12.76 -5.87
CA LEU A 123 7.02 13.59 -7.06
C LEU A 123 6.11 14.79 -6.79
N VAL A 124 4.94 14.58 -6.18
CA VAL A 124 4.02 15.66 -5.82
C VAL A 124 4.68 16.64 -4.83
N VAL A 125 5.37 16.14 -3.80
CA VAL A 125 6.09 16.97 -2.85
C VAL A 125 7.18 17.80 -3.54
N GLY A 126 8.00 17.18 -4.38
CA GLY A 126 9.08 17.87 -5.07
C GLY A 126 8.61 18.90 -6.09
N LEU A 127 7.45 18.68 -6.75
CA LEU A 127 6.88 19.63 -7.72
C LEU A 127 6.13 20.78 -7.06
N THR A 128 5.45 20.52 -5.94
CA THR A 128 4.60 21.54 -5.27
C THR A 128 5.32 22.28 -4.16
N GLY A 129 6.40 21.71 -3.62
CA GLY A 129 7.08 22.23 -2.44
C GLY A 129 6.28 22.07 -1.15
N VAL A 130 5.19 21.29 -1.13
CA VAL A 130 4.37 21.11 0.09
C VAL A 130 5.21 20.50 1.20
N ARG A 131 5.22 21.15 2.37
CA ARG A 131 5.88 20.68 3.58
C ARG A 131 5.02 20.96 4.81
N PHE A 132 5.09 20.07 5.79
CA PHE A 132 4.43 20.26 7.08
C PHE A 132 5.31 20.95 8.11
N PHE A 133 6.62 20.81 7.97
CA PHE A 133 7.61 21.40 8.84
C PHE A 133 8.55 22.23 7.98
N GLY A 134 8.85 23.44 8.44
CA GLY A 134 9.70 24.43 7.78
C GLY A 134 10.32 25.36 8.81
#